data_AF-A0A538EFK4-F1
#
_entry.id   AF-A0A538EFK4-F1
#
_cell.length_a   1.000
_cell.length_b   1.000
_cell.length_c   1.000
_cell.angle_alpha   90.00
_cell.angle_beta   90.00
_cell.angle_gamma   90.00
#
_symmetry.space_group_name_H-M   'P 1'
#
loop_
_entity.id
_entity.type
_entity.pdbx_description
1 polymer ?
#
loop_
_entity_poly.entity_id
_entity_poly.type
_entity_poly.pdbx_seq_one_letter_code
_entity_poly.pdbx_strand_id
1 'polypeptide(L)'
;MKVAYWPGCVSRGFTPELHGAMAKVAPLLDLELIELDRGNCCGAGVIAEHSQELADTLNARTFALAQQTDGQLMMNICSTCQGSMGECQERLDANSDYRQAINQNLGDEGLRYEKGIVNKNLAWVLVEEMGLDELRSRVTRPLRNLKVGPFYGCYIVR
;
A
#
# COMPACT_ATOMS: atom_id res chain seq x y z
N MET A 1 -0.59 16.13 0.99
CA MET A 1 0.46 15.12 1.17
C MET A 1 0.69 14.39 -0.14
N LYS A 2 1.95 14.15 -0.55
CA LYS A 2 2.27 13.38 -1.76
C LYS A 2 2.62 11.95 -1.39
N VAL A 3 2.00 10.96 -2.04
CA VAL A 3 2.13 9.54 -1.69
C VAL A 3 2.42 8.68 -2.92
N ALA A 4 3.30 7.70 -2.76
CA ALA A 4 3.53 6.65 -3.74
C ALA A 4 2.36 5.66 -3.67
N TYR A 5 1.41 5.80 -4.58
CA TYR A 5 0.14 5.07 -4.57
C TYR A 5 0.25 3.74 -5.30
N TRP A 6 0.09 2.65 -4.55
CA TRP A 6 -0.11 1.32 -5.11
C TRP A 6 -1.61 0.98 -5.14
N PRO A 7 -2.25 0.96 -6.32
CA PRO A 7 -3.68 0.66 -6.42
C PRO A 7 -3.98 -0.82 -6.18
N GLY A 8 -3.01 -1.71 -6.33
CA GLY A 8 -3.21 -3.16 -6.25
C GLY A 8 -3.78 -3.76 -7.54
N CYS A 9 -3.82 -5.09 -7.59
CA CYS A 9 -4.30 -5.83 -8.76
C CYS A 9 -5.83 -5.82 -8.89
N VAL A 10 -6.55 -6.04 -7.78
CA VAL A 10 -8.02 -6.13 -7.76
C VAL A 10 -8.67 -4.79 -8.11
N SER A 11 -8.17 -3.69 -7.53
CA SER A 11 -8.68 -2.34 -7.81
C SER A 11 -8.51 -1.92 -9.26
N ARG A 12 -7.47 -2.41 -9.96
CA ARG A 12 -7.28 -2.11 -11.39
C ARG A 12 -8.05 -3.03 -12.32
N GLY A 13 -8.31 -4.28 -11.90
CA GLY A 13 -8.91 -5.30 -12.76
C GLY A 13 -10.37 -5.62 -12.42
N PHE A 14 -10.60 -6.15 -11.22
CA PHE A 14 -11.88 -6.78 -10.85
C PHE A 14 -12.89 -5.81 -10.24
N THR A 15 -12.42 -4.78 -9.54
CA THR A 15 -13.24 -3.74 -8.92
C THR A 15 -12.72 -2.34 -9.32
N PRO A 16 -12.76 -2.01 -10.62
CA PRO A 16 -12.22 -0.75 -11.16
C PRO A 16 -12.85 0.52 -10.56
N GLU A 17 -14.06 0.41 -10.01
CA GLU A 17 -14.74 1.48 -9.29
C GLU A 17 -13.95 1.97 -8.08
N LEU A 18 -13.15 1.11 -7.42
CA LEU A 18 -12.31 1.52 -6.29
C LEU A 18 -11.17 2.44 -6.75
N HIS A 19 -10.53 2.11 -7.86
CA HIS A 19 -9.46 2.93 -8.43
C HIS A 19 -10.01 4.28 -8.91
N GLY A 20 -11.15 4.28 -9.61
CA GLY A 20 -11.84 5.50 -10.03
C GLY A 20 -12.34 6.35 -8.85
N ALA A 21 -12.82 5.72 -7.78
CA ALA A 21 -13.21 6.42 -6.55
C ALA A 21 -11.99 7.08 -5.87
N MET A 22 -10.86 6.38 -5.78
CA MET A 22 -9.63 6.93 -5.21
C MET A 22 -9.15 8.15 -5.99
N ALA A 23 -9.15 8.09 -7.32
CA ALA A 23 -8.76 9.22 -8.17
C ALA A 23 -9.64 10.47 -7.94
N LYS A 24 -10.92 10.30 -7.62
CA LYS A 24 -11.85 11.40 -7.31
C LYS A 24 -11.73 11.89 -5.87
N VAL A 25 -11.46 11.00 -4.92
CA VAL A 25 -11.42 11.31 -3.49
C VAL A 25 -10.07 11.92 -3.08
N ALA A 26 -8.97 11.50 -3.71
CA ALA A 26 -7.63 11.97 -3.33
C ALA A 26 -7.48 13.50 -3.35
N PRO A 27 -7.91 14.24 -4.40
CA PRO A 27 -7.83 15.70 -4.40
C PRO A 27 -8.68 16.35 -3.29
N LEU A 28 -9.80 15.74 -2.90
CA LEU A 28 -10.65 16.24 -1.81
C LEU A 28 -10.03 16.05 -0.43
N LEU A 29 -9.07 15.14 -0.32
CA LEU A 29 -8.28 14.84 0.87
C LEU A 29 -6.89 15.48 0.84
N ASP A 30 -6.63 16.36 -0.13
CA ASP A 30 -5.30 16.94 -0.39
C ASP A 30 -4.18 15.89 -0.55
N LEU A 31 -4.52 14.73 -1.13
CA LEU A 31 -3.58 13.67 -1.48
C LEU A 31 -3.18 13.79 -2.95
N GLU A 32 -1.89 13.99 -3.19
CA GLU A 32 -1.30 13.88 -4.52
C GLU A 32 -0.80 12.45 -4.70
N LEU A 33 -1.40 11.72 -5.66
CA LEU A 33 -1.08 10.31 -5.91
C LEU A 33 0.00 10.21 -6.99
N ILE A 34 1.13 9.60 -6.66
CA ILE A 34 2.11 9.12 -7.62
C ILE A 34 1.82 7.65 -7.87
N GLU A 35 1.18 7.31 -8.99
CA GLU A 35 0.81 5.92 -9.23
C GLU A 35 2.03 5.03 -9.53
N LEU A 36 2.11 3.89 -8.85
CA LEU A 36 3.15 2.87 -9.06
C LEU A 36 2.71 1.88 -10.14
N ASP A 37 2.66 2.33 -11.39
CA ASP A 37 2.16 1.55 -12.54
C ASP A 37 2.98 0.29 -12.85
N ARG A 38 4.28 0.34 -12.53
CA ARG A 38 5.22 -0.78 -12.74
C ARG A 38 5.26 -1.76 -11.57
N GLY A 39 4.49 -1.54 -10.50
CA GLY A 39 4.39 -2.45 -9.37
C GLY A 39 3.71 -3.77 -9.74
N ASN A 40 3.99 -4.82 -8.98
CA ASN A 40 3.45 -6.17 -9.21
C ASN A 40 2.52 -6.60 -8.06
N CYS A 41 1.79 -7.69 -8.26
CA CYS A 41 0.93 -8.26 -7.23
C CYS A 41 1.73 -8.55 -5.95
N CYS A 42 1.10 -8.32 -4.78
CA CYS A 42 1.68 -8.63 -3.47
C CYS A 42 1.69 -10.13 -3.12
N GLY A 43 1.09 -10.96 -3.99
CA GLY A 43 0.98 -12.42 -3.82
C GLY A 43 -0.17 -12.89 -2.92
N ALA A 44 -0.85 -11.97 -2.23
CA ALA A 44 -2.03 -12.22 -1.40
C ALA A 44 -1.86 -13.37 -0.39
N GLY A 45 -0.65 -13.53 0.18
CA GLY A 45 -0.29 -14.64 1.06
C GLY A 45 -0.04 -15.97 0.35
N VAL A 46 -0.72 -16.23 -0.78
CA VAL A 46 -0.64 -17.51 -1.52
C VAL A 46 0.76 -17.79 -2.06
N ILE A 47 1.45 -16.77 -2.60
CA ILE A 47 2.82 -16.98 -3.11
C ILE A 47 3.77 -17.39 -1.97
N ALA A 48 3.60 -16.80 -0.77
CA ALA A 48 4.46 -17.06 0.37
C ALA A 48 4.30 -18.51 0.90
N GLU A 49 3.12 -19.12 0.73
CA GLU A 49 2.90 -20.54 1.05
C GLU A 49 3.81 -21.48 0.24
N HIS A 50 4.19 -21.07 -0.97
CA HIS A 50 5.10 -21.85 -1.81
C HIS A 50 6.55 -21.37 -1.72
N SER A 51 6.78 -20.06 -1.79
CA SER A 51 8.10 -19.45 -1.75
C SER A 51 8.06 -18.07 -1.09
N GLN A 52 8.56 -18.03 0.15
CA GLN A 52 8.72 -16.80 0.93
C GLN A 52 9.67 -15.81 0.23
N GLU A 53 10.78 -16.30 -0.33
CA GLU A 53 11.76 -15.48 -1.04
C GLU A 53 11.16 -14.82 -2.29
N LEU A 54 10.33 -15.55 -3.05
CA LEU A 54 9.66 -14.99 -4.22
C LEU A 54 8.65 -13.91 -3.81
N ALA A 55 7.85 -14.18 -2.78
CA ALA A 55 6.90 -13.20 -2.25
C ALA A 55 7.63 -11.93 -1.77
N ASP A 56 8.74 -12.08 -1.05
CA ASP A 56 9.50 -10.95 -0.53
C ASP A 56 10.24 -10.19 -1.64
N THR A 57 10.76 -10.87 -2.66
CA THR A 57 11.34 -10.23 -3.85
C THR A 57 10.31 -9.36 -4.58
N LEU A 58 9.12 -9.90 -4.81
CA LEU A 58 8.02 -9.20 -5.48
C LEU A 58 7.57 -7.96 -4.69
N ASN A 59 7.45 -8.05 -3.38
CA ASN A 59 7.05 -6.92 -2.53
C ASN A 59 8.18 -5.88 -2.39
N ALA A 60 9.43 -6.33 -2.19
CA ALA A 60 10.62 -5.47 -2.16
C ALA A 60 10.78 -4.66 -3.45
N ARG A 61 10.50 -5.27 -4.60
CA ARG A 61 10.48 -4.59 -5.90
C ARG A 61 9.52 -3.40 -5.92
N THR A 62 8.31 -3.57 -5.36
CA THR A 62 7.31 -2.49 -5.30
C THR A 62 7.73 -1.40 -4.31
N PHE A 63 8.35 -1.75 -3.19
CA PHE A 63 8.93 -0.76 -2.27
C PHE A 63 10.07 0.03 -2.93
N ALA A 64 10.97 -0.64 -3.65
CA ALA A 64 12.07 0.01 -4.35
C ALA A 64 11.55 1.01 -5.41
N LEU A 65 10.48 0.66 -6.14
CA LEU A 65 9.81 1.59 -7.05
C LEU A 65 9.22 2.80 -6.31
N ALA A 66 8.59 2.58 -5.15
CA ALA A 66 8.07 3.67 -4.33
C ALA A 66 9.18 4.60 -3.82
N GLN A 67 10.35 4.06 -3.45
CA GLN A 67 11.53 4.82 -3.02
C GLN A 67 12.19 5.64 -4.12
N GLN A 68 11.91 5.35 -5.39
CA GLN A 68 12.36 6.17 -6.53
C GLN A 68 11.45 7.38 -6.81
N THR A 69 10.34 7.50 -6.08
CA THR A 69 9.43 8.64 -6.19
C THR A 69 9.73 9.69 -5.12
N ASP A 70 9.15 10.88 -5.26
CA ASP A 70 9.15 11.92 -4.23
C ASP A 70 7.95 11.81 -3.26
N GLY A 71 7.32 10.64 -3.18
CA GLY A 71 6.25 10.34 -2.24
C GLY A 71 6.77 10.19 -0.81
N GLN A 72 6.06 10.78 0.16
CA GLN A 72 6.45 10.74 1.58
C GLN A 72 6.30 9.35 2.20
N LEU A 73 5.33 8.58 1.68
CA LEU A 73 5.05 7.20 2.08
C LEU A 73 4.50 6.43 0.88
N MET A 74 4.52 5.10 0.98
CA MET A 74 3.77 4.23 0.09
C MET A 74 2.37 4.01 0.64
N MET A 75 1.34 4.25 -0.18
CA MET A 75 -0.06 4.09 0.20
C MET A 75 -0.74 2.99 -0.63
N ASN A 76 -1.53 2.14 0.02
CA ASN A 76 -2.41 1.18 -0.64
C ASN A 76 -3.88 1.33 -0.15
N ILE A 77 -4.82 0.74 -0.89
CA ILE A 77 -6.26 0.73 -0.52
C ILE A 77 -6.80 -0.69 -0.26
N CYS A 78 -5.91 -1.67 -0.11
CA CYS A 78 -6.27 -3.08 0.01
C CYS A 78 -5.69 -3.65 1.31
N SER A 79 -6.56 -4.15 2.19
CA SER A 79 -6.12 -4.75 3.47
C SER A 79 -5.17 -5.94 3.26
N THR A 80 -5.41 -6.79 2.26
CA THR A 80 -4.50 -7.89 1.93
C THR A 80 -3.12 -7.39 1.47
N CYS A 81 -3.07 -6.31 0.66
CA CYS A 81 -1.79 -5.69 0.31
C CYS A 81 -1.11 -5.14 1.56
N GLN A 82 -1.83 -4.45 2.44
CA GLN A 82 -1.27 -3.95 3.70
C GLN A 82 -0.60 -5.05 4.50
N GLY A 83 -1.28 -6.18 4.70
CA GLY A 83 -0.76 -7.30 5.48
C GLY A 83 0.44 -7.98 4.84
N SER A 84 0.30 -8.48 3.60
CA SER A 84 1.39 -9.21 2.93
C SER A 84 2.64 -8.34 2.74
N MET A 85 2.45 -7.06 2.43
CA MET A 85 3.56 -6.10 2.28
C MET A 85 4.13 -5.71 3.64
N GLY A 86 3.30 -5.53 4.68
CA GLY A 86 3.75 -5.25 6.04
C GLY A 86 4.66 -6.35 6.58
N GLU A 87 4.23 -7.61 6.49
CA GLU A 87 5.04 -8.76 6.92
C GLU A 87 6.37 -8.85 6.15
N CYS A 88 6.35 -8.58 4.84
CA CYS A 88 7.56 -8.52 4.02
C CYS A 88 8.50 -7.41 4.51
N GLN A 89 7.98 -6.21 4.71
CA GLN A 89 8.73 -5.06 5.19
C GLN A 89 9.36 -5.33 6.56
N GLU A 90 8.62 -5.94 7.49
CA GLU A 90 9.15 -6.35 8.80
C GLU A 90 10.34 -7.30 8.67
N ARG A 91 10.24 -8.35 7.84
CA ARG A 91 11.34 -9.30 7.60
C ARG A 91 12.58 -8.62 7.03
N LEU A 92 12.39 -7.78 6.00
CA LEU A 92 13.49 -7.06 5.35
C LEU A 92 14.15 -6.04 6.28
N ASP A 93 13.38 -5.40 7.15
CA ASP A 93 13.89 -4.39 8.08
C ASP A 93 14.60 -5.00 9.29
N ALA A 94 14.20 -6.21 9.70
CA ALA A 94 14.78 -6.94 10.82
C ALA A 94 16.10 -7.64 10.49
N ASN A 95 16.36 -7.98 9.22
CA ASN A 95 17.54 -8.74 8.82
C ASN A 95 18.23 -8.14 7.59
N SER A 96 19.40 -7.53 7.80
CA SER A 96 20.21 -6.93 6.73
C SER A 96 20.70 -7.94 5.69
N ASP A 97 21.10 -9.13 6.11
CA ASP A 97 21.66 -10.15 5.24
C ASP A 97 20.56 -10.72 4.33
N TYR A 98 19.38 -10.96 4.90
CA TYR A 98 18.20 -11.34 4.12
C TYR A 98 17.78 -10.25 3.13
N ARG A 99 17.75 -8.98 3.58
CA ARG A 99 17.49 -7.85 2.68
C ARG A 99 18.52 -7.77 1.56
N GLN A 100 19.80 -8.05 1.84
CA GLN A 100 20.84 -8.08 0.82
C GLN A 100 20.63 -9.22 -0.19
N ALA A 101 20.24 -10.41 0.26
CA ALA A 101 19.90 -11.53 -0.62
C ALA A 101 18.72 -11.18 -1.54
N ILE A 102 17.65 -10.61 -0.99
CA ILE A 102 16.48 -10.16 -1.78
C ILE A 102 16.89 -9.07 -2.78
N ASN A 103 17.74 -8.12 -2.39
CA ASN A 103 18.24 -7.08 -3.28
C ASN A 103 19.10 -7.62 -4.44
N GLN A 104 19.71 -8.80 -4.32
CA GLN A 104 20.41 -9.42 -5.46
C GLN A 104 19.43 -9.79 -6.57
N ASN A 105 18.23 -10.29 -6.21
CA ASN A 105 17.18 -10.61 -7.18
C ASN A 105 16.63 -9.38 -7.92
N LEU A 106 16.81 -8.18 -7.35
CA LEU A 106 16.36 -6.91 -7.94
C LEU A 106 17.44 -6.24 -8.81
N GLY A 107 18.68 -6.75 -8.78
CA GLY A 107 19.86 -6.11 -9.37
C GLY A 107 19.74 -5.87 -10.88
N ASP A 108 19.15 -6.81 -11.61
CA ASP A 108 18.97 -6.71 -13.07
C ASP A 108 18.04 -5.57 -13.49
N GLU A 109 17.15 -5.13 -12.59
CA GLU A 109 16.26 -3.98 -12.83
C GLU A 109 16.84 -2.66 -12.32
N GLY A 110 18.05 -2.68 -11.73
CA GLY A 110 18.62 -1.51 -11.04
C GLY A 110 17.79 -1.06 -9.84
N LEU A 111 16.99 -1.97 -9.27
CA LEU A 111 16.14 -1.72 -8.12
C LEU A 111 16.81 -2.21 -6.85
N ARG A 112 16.53 -1.53 -5.75
CA ARG A 112 17.05 -1.89 -4.42
C ARG A 112 16.11 -1.36 -3.35
N TYR A 113 15.70 -2.23 -2.44
CA TYR A 113 14.99 -1.84 -1.24
C TYR A 113 15.98 -1.43 -0.15
N GLU A 114 15.74 -0.25 0.44
CA GLU A 114 16.40 0.21 1.65
C GLU A 114 15.36 0.50 2.74
N LYS A 115 15.77 0.36 4.01
CA LYS A 115 14.87 0.70 5.11
C LYS A 115 14.55 2.20 5.11
N GLY A 116 13.28 2.55 5.33
CA GLY A 116 12.89 3.94 5.62
C GLY A 116 11.57 4.39 5.02
N ILE A 117 11.07 3.73 3.97
CA ILE A 117 9.72 4.04 3.46
C ILE A 117 8.66 3.38 4.34
N VAL A 118 7.57 4.08 4.60
CA VAL A 118 6.42 3.53 5.33
C VAL A 118 5.38 3.03 4.33
N ASN A 119 4.91 1.78 4.49
CA ASN A 119 3.74 1.25 3.76
C ASN A 119 2.47 1.37 4.62
N LYS A 120 1.53 2.23 4.21
CA LYS A 120 0.33 2.55 5.00
C LYS A 120 -0.95 2.42 4.17
N ASN A 121 -1.97 1.78 4.76
CA ASN A 121 -3.28 1.69 4.13
C ASN A 121 -4.01 3.05 4.23
N LEU A 122 -4.82 3.40 3.24
CA LEU A 122 -5.63 4.62 3.24
C LEU A 122 -6.41 4.81 4.53
N ALA A 123 -7.01 3.77 5.12
CA ALA A 123 -7.77 3.92 6.36
C ALA A 123 -6.91 4.47 7.51
N TRP A 124 -5.65 4.02 7.61
CA TRP A 124 -4.69 4.51 8.59
C TRP A 124 -4.20 5.91 8.24
N VAL A 125 -4.00 6.23 6.95
CA VAL A 125 -3.70 7.60 6.50
C VAL A 125 -4.81 8.57 6.94
N LEU A 126 -6.08 8.20 6.74
CA LEU A 126 -7.22 9.03 7.13
C LEU A 126 -7.30 9.28 8.65
N VAL A 127 -6.95 8.26 9.46
CA VAL A 127 -7.05 8.35 10.93
C VAL A 127 -5.83 9.03 11.54
N GLU A 128 -4.63 8.64 11.13
CA GLU A 128 -3.37 9.02 11.78
C GLU A 128 -2.76 10.29 11.20
N GLU A 129 -2.82 10.45 9.88
CA GLU A 129 -2.19 11.60 9.21
C GLU A 129 -3.13 12.79 9.09
N MET A 130 -4.43 12.53 8.91
CA MET A 130 -5.44 13.58 8.71
C MET A 130 -6.31 13.82 9.95
N GLY A 131 -6.71 12.75 10.65
CA GLY A 131 -7.57 12.84 11.83
C GLY A 131 -9.07 12.85 11.50
N LEU A 132 -9.87 12.26 12.39
CA LEU A 132 -11.30 12.06 12.19
C LEU A 132 -12.12 13.36 12.21
N ASP A 133 -11.69 14.38 12.96
CA ASP A 133 -12.38 15.67 13.02
C ASP A 133 -12.23 16.43 11.70
N GLU A 134 -11.03 16.42 11.12
CA GLU A 134 -10.78 17.00 9.80
C GLU A 134 -11.48 16.21 8.70
N LEU A 135 -11.46 14.87 8.75
CA LEU A 135 -12.25 14.05 7.82
C LEU A 135 -13.73 14.43 7.87
N ARG A 136 -14.27 14.65 9.07
CA ARG A 136 -15.67 15.03 9.27
C ARG A 136 -15.98 16.42 8.72
N SER A 137 -15.07 17.39 8.85
CA SER A 137 -15.24 18.76 8.33
C SER A 137 -15.39 18.79 6.80
N ARG A 138 -14.76 17.82 6.11
CA ARG A 138 -14.79 17.67 4.64
C ARG A 138 -16.03 16.96 4.10
N VAL A 139 -16.89 16.39 4.95
CA VAL A 139 -18.09 15.67 4.51
C VAL A 139 -19.15 16.65 3.99
N THR A 140 -19.37 16.67 2.68
CA THR A 140 -20.38 17.53 2.02
C THR A 140 -21.78 16.94 2.03
N ARG A 141 -21.90 15.61 1.99
CA ARG A 141 -23.19 14.89 1.99
C ARG A 141 -23.21 13.79 3.06
N PRO A 142 -23.65 14.11 4.28
CA PRO A 142 -23.73 13.13 5.37
C PRO A 142 -24.70 11.98 5.04
N LEU A 143 -24.25 10.74 5.19
CA LEU A 143 -25.05 9.53 4.95
C LEU A 143 -25.84 9.10 6.21
N ARG A 144 -26.55 10.05 6.85
CA ARG A 144 -27.19 9.84 8.18
C ARG A 144 -28.20 8.69 8.24
N ASN A 145 -28.79 8.31 7.11
CA ASN A 145 -29.82 7.28 7.02
C ASN A 145 -29.29 5.94 6.48
N LEU A 146 -27.98 5.82 6.23
CA LEU A 146 -27.37 4.58 5.78
C LEU A 146 -26.83 3.81 6.99
N LYS A 147 -27.30 2.58 7.17
CA LYS A 147 -26.73 1.64 8.14
C LYS A 147 -25.57 0.90 7.47
N VAL A 148 -24.37 1.00 8.04
CA VAL A 148 -23.15 0.38 7.51
C VAL A 148 -22.68 -0.70 8.50
N GLY A 149 -22.47 -1.92 8.01
CA GLY A 149 -21.77 -2.98 8.74
C GLY A 149 -20.29 -2.97 8.36
N PRO A 150 -19.41 -2.34 9.15
CA PRO A 150 -18.00 -2.23 8.78
C PRO A 150 -17.34 -3.61 8.80
N PHE A 151 -16.67 -3.95 7.70
CA PHE A 151 -15.83 -5.14 7.60
C PHE A 151 -14.39 -4.69 7.37
N TYR A 152 -13.57 -4.77 8.42
CA TYR A 152 -12.16 -4.37 8.37
C TYR A 152 -11.31 -5.37 7.57
N GLY A 153 -11.71 -6.64 7.55
CA GLY A 153 -10.84 -7.73 7.12
C GLY A 153 -9.80 -8.10 8.18
N CYS A 154 -9.03 -9.16 7.93
CA CYS A 154 -8.09 -9.72 8.90
C CYS A 154 -6.73 -9.01 8.95
N TYR A 155 -6.27 -8.46 7.82
CA TYR A 155 -4.92 -7.94 7.69
C TYR A 155 -4.75 -6.48 8.14
N ILE A 156 -5.82 -5.67 8.14
CA ILE A 156 -5.69 -4.25 8.51
C ILE A 156 -5.69 -4.03 10.03
N VAL A 157 -6.11 -5.02 10.81
CA VAL A 157 -6.29 -4.95 12.26
C VAL A 157 -5.18 -5.66 13.04
N ARG A 158 -4.17 -6.16 12.34
CA ARG A 158 -3.01 -6.87 12.87
C ARG A 158 -1.77 -6.14 12.42
#